data_AF-A0A8S2R7Q3-F1
#
_entry.id   AF-A0A8S2R7Q3-F1
#
_cell.length_a   1.000
_cell.length_b   1.000
_cell.length_c   1.000
_cell.angle_alpha   90.00
_cell.angle_beta   90.00
_cell.angle_gamma   90.00
#
_symmetry.space_group_name_H-M   'P 1'
#
loop_
_entity.id
_entity.type
_entity.pdbx_description
1 polymer ?
#
loop_
_entity_poly.entity_id
_entity_poly.type
_entity_poly.pdbx_seq_one_letter_code
_entity_poly.pdbx_strand_id
1 'polypeptide(L)'
;MAAMNYVVTVQRPTAVTGLTTGHFTSANDFNLIIAKNTHFEIYIINSEGLKLVKDVCVYGKISAIKCFRLSNMNKDVLFIFTDKCHGMILDCRKTSNDQYEILTKCHGLLKDTGRQAVRQP
;
A
#
# COMPACT_ATOMS: atom_id res chain seq x y z
N MET A 1 14.82 -34.71 15.67
CA MET A 1 14.30 -34.71 14.28
C MET A 1 13.68 -33.35 14.03
N ALA A 2 14.14 -32.61 13.02
CA ALA A 2 13.62 -31.26 12.74
C ALA A 2 12.25 -31.36 12.05
N ALA A 3 11.28 -30.55 12.49
CA ALA A 3 9.96 -30.47 11.86
C ALA A 3 10.05 -29.68 10.55
N MET A 4 9.47 -30.20 9.46
CA MET A 4 9.29 -29.49 8.20
C MET A 4 7.83 -29.05 8.06
N ASN A 5 7.58 -27.76 8.19
CA ASN A 5 6.23 -27.18 8.17
C ASN A 5 6.00 -26.39 6.88
N TYR A 6 4.78 -26.47 6.35
CA TYR A 6 4.29 -25.63 5.24
C TYR A 6 3.13 -24.77 5.75
N VAL A 7 3.22 -23.46 5.57
CA VAL A 7 2.21 -22.50 6.01
C VAL A 7 1.67 -21.77 4.79
N VAL A 8 0.34 -21.76 4.64
CA VAL A 8 -0.36 -21.14 3.51
C VAL A 8 -1.57 -20.35 4.00
N THR A 9 -1.87 -19.25 3.31
CA THR A 9 -3.03 -18.42 3.59
C THR A 9 -4.26 -18.97 2.86
N VAL A 10 -5.25 -19.48 3.60
CA VAL A 10 -6.53 -19.93 3.03
C VAL A 10 -7.44 -18.73 2.71
N GLN A 11 -7.52 -17.78 3.65
CA GLN A 11 -8.34 -16.58 3.51
C GLN A 11 -7.49 -15.34 3.79
N ARG A 12 -7.58 -14.35 2.89
CA ARG A 12 -6.87 -13.07 3.05
C ARG A 12 -7.45 -12.24 4.19
N PRO A 13 -6.65 -11.38 4.84
CA PRO A 13 -7.14 -10.48 5.89
C PRO A 13 -8.29 -9.62 5.38
N THR A 14 -9.41 -9.59 6.11
CA THR A 14 -10.61 -8.83 5.74
C THR A 14 -10.76 -7.52 6.51
N ALA A 15 -10.12 -7.42 7.68
CA ALA A 15 -10.18 -6.24 8.53
C ALA A 15 -9.46 -5.05 7.87
N VAL A 16 -10.15 -3.92 7.77
CA VAL A 16 -9.60 -2.66 7.26
C VAL A 16 -8.83 -1.95 8.37
N THR A 17 -7.55 -1.67 8.13
CA THR A 17 -6.65 -1.04 9.10
C THR A 17 -6.28 0.40 8.73
N GLY A 18 -6.54 0.83 7.50
CA GLY A 18 -6.29 2.19 7.04
C GLY A 18 -6.90 2.45 5.68
N LEU A 19 -7.09 3.73 5.34
CA LEU A 19 -7.58 4.15 4.04
C LEU A 19 -6.91 5.45 3.62
N THR A 20 -6.84 5.68 2.32
CA THR A 20 -6.48 6.98 1.75
C THR A 20 -7.16 7.16 0.40
N THR A 21 -7.48 8.40 0.06
CA THR A 21 -8.03 8.76 -1.26
C THR A 21 -7.05 9.64 -2.02
N GLY A 22 -7.12 9.63 -3.35
CA GLY A 22 -6.27 10.45 -4.22
C GLY A 22 -6.36 10.05 -5.69
N HIS A 23 -5.50 10.64 -6.51
CA HIS A 23 -5.39 10.41 -7.95
C HIS A 23 -4.19 9.52 -8.27
N PHE A 24 -4.23 8.27 -7.82
CA PHE A 24 -3.12 7.33 -7.85
C PHE A 24 -2.98 6.58 -9.19
N THR A 25 -4.10 6.14 -9.79
CA THR A 25 -4.10 5.38 -11.05
C THR A 25 -3.90 6.28 -12.27
N SER A 26 -4.46 7.49 -12.23
CA SER A 26 -4.41 8.51 -13.28
C SER A 26 -4.69 9.89 -12.66
N ALA A 27 -4.35 10.96 -13.37
CA ALA A 27 -4.64 12.34 -12.94
C ALA A 27 -6.15 12.63 -12.85
N ASN A 28 -6.96 11.94 -13.64
CA ASN A 28 -8.41 12.17 -13.74
C ASN A 28 -9.24 11.18 -12.92
N ASP A 29 -8.67 10.01 -12.61
CA ASP A 29 -9.37 8.98 -11.86
C ASP A 29 -9.33 9.32 -10.38
N PHE A 30 -10.46 9.21 -9.69
CA PHE A 30 -10.51 9.36 -8.24
C PHE A 30 -10.44 7.96 -7.59
N ASN A 31 -9.44 7.74 -6.73
CA ASN A 31 -9.17 6.44 -6.15
C ASN A 31 -9.48 6.39 -4.66
N LEU A 32 -9.96 5.21 -4.23
CA LEU A 32 -9.99 4.78 -2.84
C LEU A 32 -8.99 3.65 -2.66
N ILE A 33 -8.05 3.82 -1.74
CA ILE A 33 -7.04 2.82 -1.41
C ILE A 33 -7.28 2.36 0.02
N ILE A 34 -7.42 1.04 0.20
CA ILE A 34 -7.77 0.42 1.47
C ILE A 34 -6.64 -0.51 1.89
N ALA A 35 -6.10 -0.33 3.09
CA ALA A 35 -5.13 -1.23 3.69
C ALA A 35 -5.84 -2.28 4.57
N LYS A 36 -5.48 -3.54 4.37
CA LYS A 36 -5.95 -4.73 5.08
C LYS A 36 -4.75 -5.55 5.56
N ASN A 37 -4.18 -5.16 6.69
CA ASN A 37 -3.02 -5.82 7.30
C ASN A 37 -1.79 -5.91 6.36
N THR A 38 -1.62 -7.01 5.63
CA THR A 38 -0.50 -7.24 4.69
C THR A 38 -0.88 -6.97 3.23
N HIS A 39 -2.12 -6.60 2.95
CA HIS A 39 -2.61 -6.27 1.61
C HIS A 39 -3.09 -4.84 1.55
N PHE A 40 -3.04 -4.23 0.37
CA PHE A 40 -3.85 -3.05 0.07
C PHE A 40 -4.56 -3.21 -1.26
N GLU A 41 -5.77 -2.68 -1.34
CA GLU A 41 -6.64 -2.71 -2.49
C GLU A 41 -6.78 -1.30 -3.06
N ILE A 42 -6.79 -1.19 -4.39
CA ILE A 42 -6.96 0.06 -5.12
C ILE A 42 -8.30 -0.01 -5.85
N TYR A 43 -9.16 0.97 -5.59
CA TYR A 43 -10.44 1.14 -6.25
C TYR A 43 -10.45 2.43 -7.07
N ILE A 44 -11.16 2.43 -8.20
CA ILE A 44 -11.60 3.65 -8.90
C ILE A 44 -13.06 3.90 -8.50
N ILE A 45 -13.36 5.15 -8.17
CA ILE A 45 -14.70 5.61 -7.82
C ILE A 45 -15.39 6.08 -9.11
N ASN A 46 -16.47 5.42 -9.46
CA ASN A 46 -17.36 5.76 -10.57
C ASN A 46 -18.75 6.16 -10.03
N SER A 47 -19.61 6.72 -10.89
CA SER A 47 -21.02 7.01 -10.55
C SER A 47 -21.81 5.77 -10.11
N GLU A 48 -21.44 4.59 -10.61
CA GLU A 48 -22.06 3.30 -10.27
C GLU A 48 -21.55 2.71 -8.94
N GLY A 49 -20.41 3.19 -8.43
CA GLY A 49 -19.80 2.70 -7.20
C GLY A 49 -18.29 2.49 -7.30
N LEU A 50 -17.78 1.49 -6.57
CA LEU A 50 -16.35 1.20 -6.44
C LEU A 50 -15.93 0.05 -7.36
N LYS A 51 -15.04 0.32 -8.31
CA LYS A 51 -14.43 -0.69 -9.17
C LYS A 51 -13.06 -1.09 -8.64
N LEU A 52 -12.90 -2.33 -8.21
CA LEU A 52 -11.58 -2.87 -7.81
C LEU A 52 -10.66 -2.92 -9.02
N VAL A 53 -9.49 -2.30 -8.88
CA VAL A 53 -8.46 -2.23 -9.92
C VAL A 53 -7.35 -3.24 -9.68
N LYS A 54 -6.84 -3.27 -8.45
CA LYS A 54 -5.70 -4.11 -8.08
C LYS A 54 -5.74 -4.40 -6.59
N ASP A 55 -5.32 -5.61 -6.25
CA ASP A 55 -4.98 -6.03 -4.89
C ASP A 55 -3.49 -6.35 -4.85
N VAL A 56 -2.78 -5.80 -3.88
CA VAL A 56 -1.33 -5.85 -3.78
C VAL A 56 -0.94 -6.35 -2.40
N CYS A 57 -0.10 -7.39 -2.36
CA CYS A 57 0.51 -7.88 -1.14
C CYS A 57 1.78 -7.09 -0.81
N VAL A 58 1.97 -6.78 0.47
CA VAL A 58 3.17 -6.16 1.02
C VAL A 58 3.82 -7.15 1.97
N TYR A 59 5.14 -7.32 1.87
CA TYR A 59 5.93 -8.16 2.78
C TYR A 59 6.17 -7.48 4.14
N GLY A 60 5.08 -7.21 4.85
CA GLY A 60 5.06 -6.57 6.16
C GLY A 60 3.65 -6.12 6.49
N LYS A 61 3.37 -5.90 7.78
CA LYS A 61 2.09 -5.33 8.18
C LYS A 61 2.11 -3.84 7.92
N ILE A 62 1.14 -3.35 7.15
CA ILE A 62 0.97 -1.93 6.83
C ILE A 62 0.56 -1.21 8.12
N SER A 63 1.43 -0.32 8.59
CA SER A 63 1.21 0.50 9.78
C SER A 63 0.74 1.91 9.43
N ALA A 64 1.15 2.45 8.29
CA ALA A 64 0.66 3.72 7.77
C ALA A 64 0.58 3.69 6.24
N ILE A 65 -0.40 4.38 5.69
CA ILE A 65 -0.62 4.54 4.25
C ILE A 65 -1.08 5.96 3.96
N LYS A 66 -0.47 6.63 2.97
CA LYS A 66 -0.84 7.99 2.59
C LYS A 66 -0.64 8.25 1.12
N CYS A 67 -1.64 8.81 0.47
CA CYS A 67 -1.55 9.31 -0.90
C CYS A 67 -1.18 10.80 -0.89
N PHE A 68 -0.24 11.20 -1.76
CA PHE A 68 0.18 12.59 -1.91
C PHE A 68 0.79 12.84 -3.29
N ARG A 69 0.84 14.11 -3.71
CA ARG A 69 1.42 14.54 -4.99
C ARG A 69 2.80 15.14 -4.78
N LEU A 70 3.79 14.62 -5.50
CA LEU A 70 5.12 15.24 -5.55
C LEU A 70 5.09 16.48 -6.46
N SER A 71 6.00 17.43 -6.23
CA SER A 71 6.18 18.58 -7.12
C SER A 71 6.44 18.09 -8.55
N ASN A 72 5.80 18.75 -9.51
CA ASN A 72 5.89 18.44 -10.95
C ASN A 72 5.34 17.06 -11.39
N MET A 73 4.59 16.36 -10.54
CA MET A 73 3.86 15.15 -10.94
C MET A 73 2.38 15.46 -11.20
N ASN A 74 1.81 14.86 -12.23
CA ASN A 74 0.40 15.04 -12.60
C ASN A 74 -0.54 14.04 -11.89
N LYS A 75 0.03 13.03 -11.24
CA LYS A 75 -0.69 12.01 -10.47
C LYS A 75 -0.04 11.84 -9.11
N ASP A 76 -0.80 11.27 -8.19
CA ASP A 76 -0.36 11.04 -6.84
C ASP A 76 0.52 9.78 -6.76
N VAL A 77 1.35 9.74 -5.73
CA VAL A 77 2.13 8.57 -5.32
C VAL A 77 1.63 8.08 -3.98
N LEU A 78 1.95 6.84 -3.65
CA LEU A 78 1.51 6.20 -2.42
C LEU A 78 2.70 5.95 -1.50
N PHE A 79 2.68 6.55 -0.32
CA PHE A 79 3.60 6.19 0.76
C PHE A 79 3.01 5.05 1.60
N ILE A 80 3.81 4.02 1.84
CA ILE A 80 3.50 2.92 2.76
C ILE A 80 4.62 2.79 3.77
N PHE A 81 4.24 2.60 5.03
CA PHE A 81 5.15 2.30 6.13
C PHE A 81 4.72 1.02 6.83
N THR A 82 5.66 0.12 7.10
CA THR A 82 5.40 -1.16 7.75
C THR A 82 5.76 -1.14 9.24
N ASP A 83 5.22 -2.08 10.00
CA ASP A 83 5.55 -2.33 11.41
C ASP A 83 7.04 -2.64 11.64
N LYS A 84 7.70 -3.25 10.66
CA LYS A 84 9.17 -3.49 10.63
C LYS A 84 9.98 -2.27 10.19
N CYS A 85 9.37 -1.09 10.19
CA CYS A 85 9.98 0.19 9.82
C CYS A 85 10.47 0.29 8.37
N HIS A 86 9.92 -0.50 7.43
CA HIS A 86 10.19 -0.28 6.02
C HIS A 86 9.26 0.80 5.47
N GLY A 87 9.84 1.87 4.94
CA GLY A 87 9.12 2.90 4.19
C GLY A 87 9.32 2.73 2.69
N MET A 88 8.26 2.96 1.90
CA MET A 88 8.33 2.91 0.44
C MET A 88 7.39 3.93 -0.20
N ILE A 89 7.82 4.48 -1.33
CA ILE A 89 6.97 5.29 -2.22
C ILE A 89 6.70 4.48 -3.47
N LEU A 90 5.41 4.28 -3.75
CA LEU A 90 4.91 3.49 -4.86
C LEU A 90 4.24 4.38 -5.90
N ASP A 91 4.31 3.96 -7.16
CA ASP A 91 3.67 4.59 -8.32
C ASP A 91 2.83 3.56 -9.06
N CYS A 92 1.64 3.96 -9.53
CA CYS A 92 0.80 3.10 -10.34
C CYS A 92 0.98 3.41 -11.82
N ARG A 93 1.49 2.47 -12.61
CA ARG A 93 1.62 2.61 -14.07
C ARG A 93 0.61 1.71 -14.75
N LYS A 94 -0.02 2.24 -15.80
CA LYS A 94 -0.86 1.46 -16.71
C LYS A 94 0.01 0.93 -17.86
N THR A 95 -0.02 -0.37 -18.08
CA THR A 95 0.70 -1.05 -19.18
C THR A 95 -0.17 -1.05 -20.44
N SER A 96 0.44 -1.32 -21.61
CA SER A 96 -0.24 -1.40 -22.91
C SER A 96 -1.45 -2.33 -22.93
N ASN A 97 -1.46 -3.36 -22.06
CA ASN A 97 -2.52 -4.36 -21.96
C ASN A 97 -3.65 -3.95 -21.00
N ASP A 98 -3.79 -2.65 -20.72
CA ASP A 98 -4.77 -2.09 -19.78
C ASP A 98 -4.61 -2.55 -18.31
N GLN A 99 -3.52 -3.25 -18.00
CA GLN A 99 -3.23 -3.73 -16.64
C GLN A 99 -2.48 -2.68 -15.82
N TYR A 100 -2.77 -2.65 -14.52
CA TYR A 100 -2.07 -1.81 -13.55
C TYR A 100 -0.90 -2.55 -12.92
N GLU A 101 0.26 -1.90 -12.98
CA GLU A 101 1.52 -2.31 -12.38
C GLU A 101 1.92 -1.31 -11.29
N ILE A 102 2.43 -1.82 -10.17
CA ILE A 102 2.88 -1.00 -9.05
C ILE A 102 4.41 -1.00 -9.04
N LEU A 103 4.99 0.19 -9.19
CA LEU A 103 6.42 0.41 -9.25
C LEU A 103 6.90 1.04 -7.94
N THR A 104 7.92 0.45 -7.33
CA THR A 104 8.59 1.03 -6.17
C THR A 104 9.55 2.12 -6.64
N LYS A 105 9.18 3.39 -6.42
CA LYS A 105 10.05 4.54 -6.75
C LYS A 105 11.20 4.66 -5.77
N CYS A 106 10.93 4.49 -4.48
CA CYS A 106 11.96 4.41 -3.45
C CYS A 106 11.54 3.48 -2.32
N HIS A 107 12.52 2.95 -1.61
CA HIS A 107 12.32 2.12 -0.43
C HIS A 107 13.48 2.31 0.54
N GLY A 108 13.25 2.07 1.84
CA GLY A 108 14.30 2.15 2.85
C GLY A 108 13.84 1.63 4.22
N LEU A 109 14.79 1.25 5.05
CA LEU A 109 14.57 0.96 6.46
C LEU A 109 14.72 2.26 7.26
N LEU A 110 13.65 2.67 7.95
CA LEU A 110 13.59 3.89 8.76
C LEU A 110 13.66 3.57 10.25
N LYS A 111 14.28 2.45 10.61
CA LYS A 111 14.44 2.04 12.01
C LYS A 111 15.50 2.92 12.66
N ASP A 112 15.10 3.66 13.67
CA ASP A 112 16.04 4.34 14.55
C ASP A 112 16.75 3.31 15.46
N THR A 113 18.07 3.40 15.54
CA THR A 113 18.93 2.63 16.45
C THR A 113 19.18 3.35 17.78
N GLY A 114 18.73 4.59 17.92
CA GLY A 114 18.71 5.34 19.17
C GLY A 114 17.78 4.73 20.22
N ARG A 115 17.94 5.14 21.49
CA ARG A 115 17.09 4.71 22.62
C ARG A 115 15.62 4.96 22.25
N GLN A 116 14.84 3.89 22.11
CA GLN A 116 13.42 4.02 21.86
C GLN A 116 12.77 4.84 22.98
N ALA A 117 12.09 5.92 22.61
CA ALA A 117 11.26 6.65 23.54
C ALA A 117 10.20 5.69 24.08
N VAL A 118 10.24 5.45 25.40
CA VAL A 118 9.22 4.71 26.14
C VAL A 118 7.88 5.37 25.80
N ARG A 119 7.03 4.67 25.03
CA ARG A 119 5.64 5.10 24.86
C ARG A 119 4.99 5.06 26.24
N GLN A 120 4.78 6.23 26.85
CA GLN A 120 3.93 6.32 28.03
C GLN A 120 2.48 6.03 27.61
N PRO A 121 1.73 5.29 28.46
CA PRO A 121 0.35 4.88 28.18
C PRO A 121 -0.62 6.07 28.10
#